data_AF-A0A3Q9G670-F1
#
_entry.id   AF-A0A3Q9G670-F1
#
_cell.length_a   1.000
_cell.length_b   1.000
_cell.length_c   1.000
_cell.angle_alpha   90.00
_cell.angle_beta   90.00
_cell.angle_gamma   90.00
#
_symmetry.space_group_name_H-M   'P 1'
#
loop_
_entity.id
_entity.type
_entity.pdbx_description
1 polymer ?
#
loop_
_entity_poly.entity_id
_entity_poly.type
_entity_poly.pdbx_seq_one_letter_code
_entity_poly.pdbx_strand_id
1 'polypeptide(L)'
;MIAVGDARRKEVYAAEIAPMGNDDVTVTWGPEVLSPQALADKYPGARFVGPGAELYSDILPGGLDQVIEPVVMERLAKARLARVDAGEELDLGTEPKYLRRPDIHGA
;
A
#
# COMPACT_ATOMS: atom_id res chain seq x y z
N MET A 1 1.12 9.41 -3.74
CA MET A 1 2.39 8.70 -3.45
C MET A 1 2.19 7.23 -3.73
N ILE A 2 3.25 6.46 -3.94
CA ILE A 2 3.14 5.01 -4.13
C ILE A 2 3.64 4.31 -2.87
N ALA A 3 2.75 3.61 -2.18
CA ALA A 3 3.12 2.72 -1.09
C ALA A 3 3.64 1.41 -1.69
N VAL A 4 4.79 0.93 -1.20
CA VAL A 4 5.50 -0.24 -1.75
C VAL A 4 5.90 -1.19 -0.63
N GLY A 5 5.25 -2.35 -0.57
CA GLY A 5 5.62 -3.46 0.30
C GLY A 5 6.50 -4.48 -0.44
N ASP A 6 7.42 -5.13 0.27
CA ASP A 6 8.18 -6.25 -0.27
C ASP A 6 7.27 -7.47 -0.51
N ALA A 7 7.37 -8.07 -1.70
CA ALA A 7 6.70 -9.31 -2.05
C ALA A 7 7.71 -10.37 -2.50
N ARG A 8 7.32 -11.65 -2.44
CA ARG A 8 8.21 -12.73 -2.87
C ARG A 8 8.46 -12.69 -4.38
N ARG A 9 9.53 -13.38 -4.82
CA ARG A 9 9.89 -13.57 -6.24
C ARG A 9 10.26 -12.29 -6.99
N LYS A 10 10.92 -11.34 -6.31
CA LYS A 10 11.35 -10.07 -6.92
C LYS A 10 10.16 -9.22 -7.38
N GLU A 11 9.08 -9.25 -6.63
CA GLU A 11 7.86 -8.47 -6.85
C GLU A 11 7.66 -7.49 -5.70
N VAL A 12 6.72 -6.56 -5.87
CA VAL A 12 6.28 -5.64 -4.82
C VAL A 12 4.76 -5.65 -4.73
N TYR A 13 4.25 -5.43 -3.52
CA TYR A 13 2.88 -4.97 -3.32
C TYR A 13 2.87 -3.45 -3.53
N ALA A 14 2.02 -2.93 -4.40
CA ALA A 14 1.97 -1.49 -4.64
C ALA A 14 0.54 -0.95 -4.67
N ALA A 15 0.38 0.27 -4.17
CA ALA A 15 -0.86 1.03 -4.25
C ALA A 15 -0.55 2.52 -4.40
N GLU A 16 -1.38 3.22 -5.16
CA GLU A 16 -1.36 4.67 -5.21
C GLU A 16 -2.27 5.23 -4.13
N ILE A 17 -1.67 6.07 -3.28
CA ILE A 17 -2.31 6.66 -2.12
C ILE A 17 -2.42 8.17 -2.32
N ALA A 18 -3.63 8.70 -2.17
CA ALA A 18 -3.93 10.12 -2.17
C ALA A 18 -4.45 10.57 -0.78
N PRO A 19 -4.02 11.73 -0.26
CA PRO A 19 -4.56 12.28 0.97
C PRO A 19 -6.07 12.53 0.87
N MET A 20 -6.80 12.26 1.96
CA MET A 20 -8.22 12.55 2.07
C MET A 20 -8.48 13.24 3.42
N GLY A 21 -8.35 14.57 3.41
CA GLY A 21 -8.32 15.34 4.65
C GLY A 21 -7.02 15.10 5.44
N ASN A 22 -7.08 15.34 6.75
CA ASN A 22 -5.89 15.29 7.60
C ASN A 22 -5.61 13.90 8.18
N ASP A 23 -6.65 13.09 8.35
CA ASP A 23 -6.59 11.85 9.13
C ASP A 23 -6.91 10.58 8.32
N ASP A 24 -7.18 10.71 7.02
CA ASP A 24 -7.50 9.56 6.15
C ASP A 24 -6.84 9.70 4.77
N VAL A 25 -6.84 8.60 4.04
CA VAL A 25 -6.28 8.47 2.71
C VAL A 25 -7.19 7.61 1.85
N THR A 26 -7.18 7.85 0.54
CA THR A 26 -7.84 6.99 -0.44
C THR A 26 -6.82 6.25 -1.30
N VAL A 27 -7.22 5.06 -1.76
CA VAL A 27 -6.45 4.24 -2.70
C VAL A 27 -6.99 4.53 -4.10
N THR A 28 -6.22 5.23 -4.93
CA THR A 28 -6.64 5.57 -6.30
C THR A 28 -6.29 4.48 -7.32
N TRP A 29 -5.37 3.59 -6.95
CA TRP A 29 -5.03 2.39 -7.71
C TRP A 29 -4.42 1.31 -6.81
N GLY A 30 -4.66 0.04 -7.16
CA GLY A 30 -4.20 -1.11 -6.38
C GLY A 30 -5.05 -1.35 -5.12
N PRO A 31 -4.51 -2.04 -4.09
CA PRO A 31 -3.21 -2.69 -4.08
C PRO A 31 -3.15 -3.90 -5.02
N GLU A 32 -2.03 -4.05 -5.72
CA GLU A 32 -1.75 -5.19 -6.61
C GLU A 32 -0.28 -5.64 -6.50
N VAL A 33 0.06 -6.74 -7.18
CA VAL A 33 1.40 -7.33 -7.22
C VAL A 33 1.96 -7.16 -8.61
N LEU A 34 3.17 -6.62 -8.71
CA LEU A 34 3.89 -6.40 -9.97
C LEU A 34 5.40 -6.33 -9.73
N SER A 35 6.19 -6.34 -10.81
CA SER A 35 7.64 -6.16 -10.70
C SER A 35 7.98 -4.70 -10.38
N PRO A 36 9.12 -4.44 -9.70
CA PRO A 36 9.59 -3.07 -9.47
C PRO A 36 9.74 -2.26 -10.77
N GLN A 37 10.20 -2.90 -11.85
CA GLN A 37 10.35 -2.23 -13.15
C GLN A 37 9.00 -1.81 -13.73
N ALA A 38 8.00 -2.69 -13.71
CA ALA A 38 6.67 -2.37 -14.18
C ALA A 38 6.03 -1.24 -13.35
N LEU A 39 6.33 -1.18 -12.04
CA LEU A 39 5.89 -0.10 -11.18
C LEU A 39 6.59 1.24 -11.53
N ALA A 40 7.91 1.22 -11.76
CA ALA A 40 8.68 2.40 -12.17
C ALA A 40 8.20 2.98 -13.51
N ASP A 41 7.94 2.10 -14.48
CA ASP A 41 7.44 2.49 -15.80
C ASP A 41 6.04 3.10 -15.73
N LYS A 42 5.18 2.59 -14.81
CA LYS A 42 3.82 3.09 -14.61
C LYS A 42 3.78 4.44 -13.90
N TYR A 43 4.68 4.67 -12.95
CA TYR A 43 4.70 5.86 -12.11
C TYR A 43 6.05 6.59 -12.18
N PRO A 44 6.44 7.11 -13.36
CA PRO A 44 7.73 7.77 -13.53
C PRO A 44 7.83 9.00 -12.63
N GLY A 45 8.90 9.09 -11.84
CA GLY A 45 9.15 10.22 -10.94
C GLY A 45 8.25 10.28 -9.70
N ALA A 46 7.47 9.22 -9.42
CA ALA A 46 6.66 9.19 -8.22
C ALA A 46 7.52 9.03 -6.95
N ARG A 47 6.95 9.46 -5.81
CA ARG A 47 7.52 9.19 -4.49
C ARG A 47 7.11 7.78 -4.04
N PHE A 48 8.08 6.88 -3.97
CA PHE A 48 7.92 5.50 -3.49
C PHE A 48 8.25 5.42 -2.00
N VAL A 49 7.39 4.80 -1.20
CA VAL A 49 7.53 4.71 0.26
C VAL A 49 7.21 3.30 0.76
N GLY A 50 8.05 2.77 1.63
CA GLY A 50 7.89 1.48 2.29
C GLY A 50 9.05 0.52 2.03
N PRO A 51 9.04 -0.67 2.65
CA PRO A 51 10.20 -1.57 2.64
C PRO A 51 10.55 -2.08 1.23
N GLY A 52 9.56 -2.23 0.34
CA GLY A 52 9.84 -2.59 -1.05
C GLY A 52 10.46 -1.44 -1.86
N ALA A 53 10.21 -0.18 -1.47
CA ALA A 53 10.81 0.98 -2.12
C ALA A 53 12.31 1.09 -1.78
N GLU A 54 12.69 0.85 -0.53
CA GLU A 54 14.10 0.80 -0.12
C GLU A 54 14.83 -0.37 -0.76
N LEU A 55 14.23 -1.56 -0.73
CA LEU A 55 14.81 -2.80 -1.27
C LEU A 55 15.14 -2.72 -2.77
N TYR A 56 14.30 -2.06 -3.56
CA TYR A 56 14.47 -1.88 -5.00
C TYR A 56 14.79 -0.43 -5.38
N SER A 57 15.53 0.29 -4.53
CA SER A 57 15.85 1.72 -4.72
C SER A 57 16.70 2.03 -5.96
N ASP A 58 17.35 1.02 -6.54
CA ASP A 58 18.02 1.07 -7.84
C ASP A 58 17.03 1.17 -9.02
N ILE A 59 15.84 0.58 -8.87
CA ILE A 59 14.75 0.60 -9.86
C ILE A 59 13.70 1.67 -9.53
N LEU A 60 13.51 1.97 -8.24
CA LEU A 60 12.55 2.93 -7.68
C LEU A 60 13.34 4.10 -7.07
N PRO A 61 13.79 5.07 -7.87
CA PRO A 61 14.76 6.07 -7.43
C PRO A 61 14.23 6.89 -6.26
N GLY A 62 15.04 7.03 -5.20
CA GLY A 62 14.65 7.76 -4.00
C GLY A 62 13.60 7.03 -3.15
N GLY A 63 13.41 5.73 -3.38
CA GLY A 63 12.63 4.86 -2.50
C GLY A 63 13.19 4.85 -1.09
N LEU A 64 12.31 5.01 -0.11
CA LEU A 64 12.66 5.10 1.31
C LEU A 64 11.68 4.24 2.12
N ASP A 65 12.18 3.53 3.12
CA ASP A 65 11.32 2.91 4.11
C ASP A 65 10.83 3.96 5.12
N GLN A 66 9.67 3.71 5.72
CA GLN A 66 9.10 4.56 6.75
C GLN A 66 8.45 3.71 7.84
N VAL A 67 8.76 4.06 9.09
CA VAL A 67 8.14 3.44 10.25
C VAL A 67 6.64 3.72 10.26
N ILE A 68 5.85 2.67 10.40
CA ILE A 68 4.40 2.79 10.61
C ILE A 68 4.16 3.19 12.06
N GLU A 69 3.73 4.42 12.27
CA GLU A 69 3.41 4.91 13.60
C GLU A 69 2.02 4.46 14.08
N PRO A 70 1.90 3.83 15.26
CA PRO A 70 0.60 3.38 15.78
C PRO A 70 -0.45 4.48 15.92
N VAL A 71 -0.02 5.71 16.25
CA VAL A 71 -0.93 6.87 16.35
C VAL A 71 -1.58 7.22 15.01
N VAL A 72 -0.89 7.00 13.89
CA VAL A 72 -1.45 7.23 12.55
C VAL A 72 -2.48 6.15 12.22
N MET A 73 -2.23 4.89 12.60
CA MET A 73 -3.21 3.81 12.43
C MET A 73 -4.50 4.06 13.22
N GLU A 74 -4.37 4.54 14.46
CA GLU A 74 -5.51 4.92 15.30
C GLU A 74 -6.34 6.06 14.68
N ARG A 75 -5.69 7.12 14.20
CA ARG A 75 -6.37 8.25 13.52
C ARG A 75 -7.12 7.79 12.28
N LEU A 76 -6.49 6.95 11.47
CA LEU A 76 -7.11 6.37 10.27
C LEU A 76 -8.37 5.57 10.61
N ALA A 77 -8.29 4.72 11.64
CA ALA A 77 -9.44 3.94 12.10
C ALA A 77 -10.58 4.84 12.62
N LYS A 78 -10.26 5.85 13.45
CA LYS A 78 -11.25 6.81 13.97
C LYS A 78 -11.93 7.61 12.86
N ALA A 79 -11.16 8.09 11.88
CA ALA A 79 -11.71 8.84 10.75
C ALA A 79 -12.70 7.98 9.94
N ARG A 80 -12.38 6.70 9.69
CA ARG A 80 -13.25 5.78 8.96
C ARG A 80 -14.50 5.39 9.75
N LEU A 81 -14.38 5.16 11.05
CA LEU A 81 -15.55 4.91 11.91
C LEU A 81 -16.51 6.11 11.95
N ALA A 82 -15.99 7.33 12.06
CA ALA A 82 -16.82 8.53 12.02
C ALA A 82 -17.58 8.70 10.69
N ARG A 83 -17.01 8.26 9.57
CA ARG A 83 -17.67 8.24 8.26
C ARG A 83 -18.79 7.19 8.20
N VAL A 84 -18.56 6.01 8.77
CA VAL A 84 -19.61 4.99 8.93
C VAL A 84 -20.76 5.51 9.80
N ASP A 85 -20.46 6.16 10.92
CA ASP A 85 -21.47 6.77 11.80
C ASP A 85 -22.26 7.89 11.09
N ALA A 86 -21.63 8.57 10.11
CA ALA A 86 -22.26 9.56 9.25
C ALA A 86 -23.06 8.95 8.07
N GLY A 87 -23.13 7.62 7.96
CA GLY A 87 -23.93 6.90 6.97
C GLY A 87 -23.18 6.49 5.71
N GLU A 88 -21.86 6.58 5.68
CA GLU A 88 -21.06 6.10 4.55
C GLU A 88 -20.86 4.58 4.63
N GLU A 89 -21.05 3.88 3.50
CA GLU A 89 -20.75 2.45 3.40
C GLU A 89 -19.25 2.24 3.14
N LEU A 90 -18.53 1.72 4.15
CA LEU A 90 -17.12 1.36 4.07
C LEU A 90 -16.91 -0.11 4.44
N ASP A 91 -16.05 -0.80 3.68
CA ASP A 91 -15.59 -2.15 4.04
C ASP A 91 -14.53 -2.08 5.13
N LEU A 92 -14.93 -2.41 6.36
CA LEU A 92 -14.06 -2.55 7.54
C LEU A 92 -13.98 -4.03 7.99
N GLY A 93 -14.17 -4.97 7.05
CA GLY A 93 -14.02 -6.39 7.30
C GLY A 93 -12.63 -6.76 7.83
N THR A 94 -12.55 -7.90 8.51
CA THR A 94 -11.29 -8.43 9.07
C THR A 94 -10.66 -9.50 8.19
N GLU A 95 -11.29 -9.82 7.06
CA GLU A 95 -10.78 -10.79 6.11
C GLU A 95 -9.43 -10.32 5.54
N PRO A 96 -8.36 -11.12 5.65
CA PRO A 96 -7.06 -10.73 5.14
C PRO A 96 -7.10 -10.52 3.62
N LYS A 97 -6.47 -9.44 3.15
CA LYS A 97 -6.31 -9.18 1.72
C LYS A 97 -5.14 -9.97 1.15
N TYR A 98 -5.37 -11.24 0.82
CA TYR A 98 -4.38 -12.08 0.15
C TYR A 98 -4.26 -11.73 -1.34
N LEU A 99 -3.26 -10.92 -1.68
CA LEU A 99 -2.96 -10.55 -3.08
C LEU A 99 -2.18 -11.63 -3.84
N ARG A 100 -1.51 -12.53 -3.11
CA ARG A 100 -0.83 -13.71 -3.68
C ARG A 100 -1.55 -14.96 -3.22
N ARG A 101 -1.70 -15.92 -4.13
CA ARG A 101 -2.07 -17.28 -3.74
C ARG A 101 -0.86 -17.95 -3.08
N PRO A 102 -1.06 -18.77 -2.03
CA PRO A 102 0.00 -19.58 -1.46
C PRO A 102 0.67 -20.45 -2.52
N ASP A 103 2.00 -20.45 -2.51
CA ASP A 103 2.82 -21.28 -3.39
C ASP A 103 2.88 -22.72 -2.89
N ILE A 104 1.72 -23.37 -2.74
CA ILE A 104 1.64 -24.77 -2.30
C ILE A 104 1.57 -25.62 -3.57
N HIS A 105 2.73 -26.11 -4.00
CA HIS A 105 2.79 -27.24 -4.91
C HIS A 105 2.64 -28.47 -4.00
N GLY A 106 1.45 -29.07 -3.99
CA GLY A 106 1.20 -30.29 -3.22
C GLY A 106 2.22 -31.37 -3.57
N ALA A 107 2.81 -31.98 -2.54
CA ALA A 107 3.68 -33.15 -2.65
C ALA A 107 2.87 -34.40 -3.04
#